data_AF-A0A1Q6RCF3-F1
#
_entry.id   AF-A0A1Q6RCF3-F1
#
_cell.length_a   1.000
_cell.length_b   1.000
_cell.length_c   1.000
_cell.angle_alpha   90.00
_cell.angle_beta   90.00
_cell.angle_gamma   90.00
#
_symmetry.space_group_name_H-M   'P 1'
#
loop_
_entity.id
_entity.type
_entity.pdbx_description
1 polymer ?
#
loop_
_entity_poly.entity_id
_entity_poly.type
_entity_poly.pdbx_seq_one_letter_code
_entity_poly.pdbx_strand_id
1 'polypeptide(L)'
;MSGLRLSEKQQQFVIEYIDCGDAQLAATRAGYGRNIQHRAEVLMSNPYIVREIARQQHLLEQATVIKGWYDYLQARKRGNHD
;
A
#
# COMPACT_ATOMS: atom_id res chain seq x y z
N MET A 1 12.82 -18.54 14.44
CA MET A 1 11.62 -18.44 13.57
C MET A 1 11.94 -17.44 12.46
N SER A 2 12.27 -17.92 11.26
CA SER A 2 12.52 -17.07 10.09
C SER A 2 11.22 -16.36 9.71
N GLY A 3 11.14 -15.04 9.93
CA GLY A 3 10.03 -14.23 9.47
C GLY A 3 9.92 -14.36 7.96
N LEU A 4 8.87 -15.00 7.47
CA LEU A 4 8.64 -15.19 6.04
C LEU A 4 8.46 -13.82 5.38
N ARG A 5 9.53 -13.35 4.74
CA ARG A 5 9.54 -12.13 3.94
C ARG A 5 8.73 -12.39 2.67
N LEU A 6 7.80 -11.49 2.33
CA LEU A 6 7.07 -11.55 1.07
C LEU A 6 8.06 -11.61 -0.10
N SER A 7 7.78 -12.44 -1.10
CA SER A 7 8.54 -12.44 -2.36
C SER A 7 8.36 -11.11 -3.10
N GLU A 8 9.27 -10.78 -4.02
CA GLU A 8 9.20 -9.55 -4.83
C GLU A 8 7.86 -9.41 -5.55
N LYS A 9 7.31 -10.50 -6.12
CA LYS A 9 5.98 -10.47 -6.76
C LYS A 9 4.84 -10.22 -5.78
N GLN A 10 4.94 -10.71 -4.55
CA GLN A 10 3.93 -10.43 -3.52
C GLN A 10 4.04 -8.99 -3.02
N GLN A 11 5.26 -8.46 -2.91
CA GLN A 11 5.47 -7.04 -2.59
C GLN A 11 4.89 -6.15 -3.69
N GLN A 12 5.15 -6.47 -4.98
CA GLN A 12 4.56 -5.73 -6.09
C GLN A 12 3.03 -5.81 -6.08
N PHE A 13 2.45 -6.98 -5.79
CA PHE A 13 1.01 -7.12 -5.64
C PHE A 13 0.45 -6.18 -4.56
N VAL A 14 1.09 -6.10 -3.40
CA VAL A 14 0.66 -5.18 -2.33
C VAL A 14 0.70 -3.72 -2.79
N ILE A 15 1.79 -3.30 -3.44
CA ILE A 15 1.94 -1.93 -3.96
C ILE A 15 0.81 -1.60 -4.93
N GLU A 16 0.58 -2.45 -5.92
CA GLU A 16 -0.46 -2.25 -6.93
C GLU A 16 -1.86 -2.28 -6.33
N TYR A 17 -2.10 -3.16 -5.35
CA TYR A 17 -3.40 -3.26 -4.69
C TYR A 17 -3.71 -2.00 -3.86
N ILE A 18 -2.72 -1.42 -3.20
CA ILE A 18 -2.90 -0.17 -2.45
C ILE A 18 -3.22 1.00 -3.40
N ASP A 19 -2.63 1.02 -4.59
CA ASP A 19 -2.88 2.05 -5.61
C ASP A 19 -4.30 1.95 -6.21
N CYS A 20 -4.72 0.76 -6.64
CA CYS A 20 -5.95 0.60 -7.42
C CYS A 20 -7.14 -0.02 -6.68
N GLY A 21 -6.94 -0.67 -5.53
CA GLY A 21 -7.99 -1.36 -4.78
C GLY A 21 -8.58 -2.62 -5.43
N ASP A 22 -8.07 -3.05 -6.59
CA ASP A 22 -8.55 -4.21 -7.34
C ASP A 22 -7.50 -5.33 -7.32
N ALA A 23 -7.85 -6.46 -6.71
CA ALA A 23 -6.95 -7.60 -6.56
C ALA A 23 -6.60 -8.30 -7.88
N GLN A 24 -7.51 -8.35 -8.86
CA GLN A 24 -7.23 -8.97 -10.15
C GLN A 24 -6.31 -8.07 -10.99
N LEU A 25 -6.56 -6.76 -10.98
CA LEU A 25 -5.72 -5.79 -11.66
C LEU A 25 -4.31 -5.75 -11.02
N ALA A 26 -4.24 -5.73 -9.69
CA ALA A 26 -2.99 -5.77 -8.95
C ALA A 26 -2.19 -7.06 -9.23
N ALA A 27 -2.85 -8.22 -9.28
CA ALA A 27 -2.20 -9.48 -9.65
C ALA A 27 -1.68 -9.44 -11.09
N THR A 28 -2.43 -8.86 -12.01
CA THR A 28 -2.00 -8.71 -13.41
C THR A 28 -0.75 -7.83 -13.50
N ARG A 29 -0.76 -6.64 -12.86
CA ARG A 29 0.37 -5.70 -12.87
C ARG A 29 1.60 -6.22 -12.14
N ALA A 30 1.41 -7.00 -11.07
CA ALA A 30 2.48 -7.71 -10.38
C ALA A 30 3.07 -8.89 -11.19
N GLY A 31 2.59 -9.14 -12.41
CA GLY A 31 3.11 -10.15 -13.31
C GLY A 31 2.72 -11.58 -12.95
N TYR A 32 1.56 -11.76 -12.29
CA TYR A 32 0.92 -13.07 -12.24
C TYR A 32 0.33 -13.39 -13.62
N GLY A 33 0.42 -14.67 -14.00
CA GLY A 33 -0.07 -15.14 -15.29
C GLY A 33 -1.47 -15.76 -15.20
N ARG A 34 -1.68 -16.84 -15.94
CA ARG A 34 -2.94 -17.61 -16.03
C ARG A 34 -3.71 -17.73 -14.70
N ASN A 35 -5.03 -17.76 -14.82
CA ASN A 35 -5.98 -17.87 -13.69
C ASN A 35 -5.88 -16.69 -12.72
N ILE A 36 -5.85 -15.46 -13.24
CA ILE A 36 -5.72 -14.23 -12.45
C ILE A 36 -6.73 -14.15 -11.31
N GLN A 37 -7.99 -14.48 -11.56
CA GLN A 37 -9.02 -14.48 -10.53
C GLN A 37 -8.63 -15.37 -9.34
N HIS A 38 -8.30 -16.64 -9.61
CA HIS A 38 -7.88 -17.57 -8.57
C HIS A 38 -6.58 -17.12 -7.88
N ARG A 39 -5.62 -16.55 -8.63
CA ARG A 39 -4.39 -16.00 -8.05
C ARG A 39 -4.68 -14.85 -7.09
N ALA A 40 -5.53 -13.92 -7.49
CA ALA A 40 -5.97 -12.81 -6.66
C ALA A 40 -6.66 -13.30 -5.38
N GLU A 41 -7.56 -14.28 -5.47
CA GLU A 41 -8.21 -14.91 -4.32
C GLU A 41 -7.20 -15.56 -3.36
N VAL A 42 -6.22 -16.30 -3.88
CA VAL A 42 -5.16 -16.91 -3.07
C VAL A 42 -4.29 -15.86 -2.39
N LEU A 43 -3.93 -14.78 -3.09
CA LEU A 43 -3.13 -13.69 -2.52
C LEU A 43 -3.89 -12.95 -1.42
N MET A 44 -5.18 -12.67 -1.63
CA MET A 44 -6.04 -12.01 -0.66
C MET A 44 -6.41 -12.92 0.52
N SER A 45 -6.32 -14.24 0.35
CA SER A 45 -6.48 -15.20 1.44
C SER A 45 -5.21 -15.42 2.27
N ASN A 46 -4.06 -14.89 1.82
CA ASN A 46 -2.80 -15.03 2.54
C ASN A 46 -2.70 -13.99 3.68
N PRO A 47 -2.65 -14.41 4.96
CA PRO A 47 -2.67 -13.47 6.09
C PRO A 47 -1.44 -12.55 6.13
N TYR A 48 -0.29 -12.98 5.59
CA TYR A 48 0.90 -12.14 5.54
C TYR A 48 0.75 -10.98 4.55
N ILE A 49 0.07 -11.22 3.43
CA ILE A 49 -0.21 -10.19 2.42
C ILE A 49 -1.25 -9.20 2.96
N VAL A 50 -2.34 -9.71 3.54
CA VAL A 50 -3.39 -8.87 4.14
C VAL A 50 -2.83 -7.99 5.26
N ARG A 51 -1.98 -8.54 6.13
CA ARG A 51 -1.31 -7.77 7.19
C ARG A 51 -0.41 -6.69 6.62
N GLU A 52 0.30 -6.97 5.53
CA GLU A 52 1.18 -6.00 4.90
C GLU A 52 0.40 -4.87 4.21
N ILE A 53 -0.73 -5.17 3.56
CA ILE A 53 -1.65 -4.17 3.01
C ILE A 53 -2.12 -3.23 4.11
N ALA A 54 -2.64 -3.77 5.22
CA ALA A 54 -3.11 -2.97 6.34
C ALA A 54 -2.01 -2.09 6.95
N ARG A 55 -0.79 -2.65 7.08
CA ARG A 55 0.38 -1.90 7.57
C ARG A 55 0.71 -0.72 6.66
N GLN A 56 0.75 -0.92 5.35
CA GLN A 56 1.09 0.15 4.41
C GLN A 56 -0.03 1.19 4.29
N GLN A 57 -1.30 0.78 4.30
CA GLN A 57 -2.44 1.73 4.35
C GLN A 57 -2.35 2.63 5.59
N HIS A 58 -2.08 2.05 6.76
CA HIS A 58 -1.92 2.83 7.99
C HIS A 58 -0.75 3.82 7.93
N LEU A 59 0.37 3.43 7.32
CA LEU A 59 1.50 4.35 7.11
C LEU A 59 1.15 5.50 6.16
N LEU A 60 0.35 5.26 5.12
CA LEU A 60 -0.11 6.30 4.20
C LEU A 60 -1.07 7.28 4.89
N GLU A 61 -1.95 6.79 5.75
CA GLU A 61 -2.83 7.62 6.58
C GLU A 61 -2.00 8.55 7.49
N GLN A 62 -1.01 8.00 8.20
CA GLN A 62 -0.11 8.78 9.04
C GLN A 62 0.69 9.82 8.24
N ALA A 63 1.22 9.44 7.06
CA ALA A 63 1.96 10.34 6.20
C ALA A 63 1.10 11.52 5.71
N THR A 64 -0.18 11.27 5.41
CA THR A 64 -1.13 12.30 5.00
C THR A 64 -1.38 13.31 6.12
N VAL A 65 -1.50 12.84 7.36
CA VAL A 65 -1.63 13.70 8.54
C VAL A 65 -0.38 14.58 8.72
N ILE A 66 0.81 13.98 8.64
CA ILE A 66 2.08 14.72 8.76
C ILE A 66 2.20 15.79 7.68
N LYS A 67 1.86 15.46 6.42
CA LYS A 67 1.86 16.43 5.33
C LYS A 67 0.91 17.60 5.60
N GLY A 68 -0.29 17.33 6.11
CA GLY A 68 -1.23 18.39 6.50
C GLY A 68 -0.67 19.32 7.58
N TRP A 69 -0.03 18.77 8.60
CA TRP A 69 0.64 19.57 9.64
C TRP A 69 1.79 20.40 9.08
N TYR A 70 2.61 19.84 8.20
CA TYR A 70 3.69 20.55 7.54
C TYR A 70 3.16 21.73 6.71
N ASP A 71 2.13 21.50 5.90
CA ASP A 71 1.50 22.52 5.06
C ASP A 71 0.90 23.65 5.93
N TYR A 72 0.26 23.30 7.06
CA TYR A 72 -0.25 24.26 8.05
C TYR A 72 0.86 25.13 8.65
N LEU A 73 1.96 24.51 9.11
CA LEU A 73 3.09 25.24 9.71
C LEU A 73 3.75 26.18 8.69
N GLN A 74 3.85 25.78 7.43
CA GLN A 74 4.40 26.62 6.36
C GLN A 74 3.49 27.81 6.04
N ALA A 75 2.17 27.60 5.98
CA ALA A 75 1.20 28.69 5.79
C ALA A 75 1.30 29.72 6.93
N ARG A 76 1.40 29.25 8.18
CA ARG A 76 1.55 30.12 9.35
C ARG A 76 2.84 30.95 9.33
N LYS A 77 3.96 30.37 8.88
CA LYS A 77 5.22 31.12 8.71
C LYS A 77 5.10 32.23 7.68
N ARG A 78 4.36 32.01 6.59
CA ARG A 78 4.18 33.01 5.52
C ARG A 78 3.26 34.17 5.92
N GLY A 79 2.22 33.90 6.72
CA GLY A 79 1.26 34.91 7.18
C GLY A 79 1.71 35.77 8.37
N ASN A 80 2.90 35.51 8.93
CA ASN A 80 3.46 36.26 10.08
C ASN A 80 4.47 37.35 9.65
N HIS A 81 4.43 37.76 8.39
CA HIS A 81 5.35 38.75 7.80
C HIS A 81 4.74 40.16 7.61
N ASP A 82 3.55 40.41 8.17
CA ASP A 82 2.89 41.73 8.18
C ASP A 82 2.93 42.39 9.57
#